data_AF-A0A7C8YTL4-F1
#
_entry.id   AF-A0A7C8YTL4-F1
#
_cell.length_a   1.000
_cell.length_b   1.000
_cell.length_c   1.000
_cell.angle_alpha   90.00
_cell.angle_beta   90.00
_cell.angle_gamma   90.00
#
_symmetry.space_group_name_H-M   'P 1'
#
loop_
_entity.id
_entity.type
_entity.pdbx_description
1 polymer ?
#
loop_
_entity_poly.entity_id
_entity_poly.type
_entity_poly.pdbx_seq_one_letter_code
_entity_poly.pdbx_strand_id
1 'polypeptide(L)'
;TATWPRKPPENADRLDKGSLYKMLWAGGEIGMKMSDVLHLLRREGKQFCNTDLFACAKTFREYGRFQYSVQILEWIGKGTIDRSKGYDTVCLDIMYNLKGMAQAEKHFASLPPAAKTLP
;
A
#
# COMPACT_ATOMS: atom_id res chain seq x y z
N THR A 1 4.28 -10.26 28.00
CA THR A 1 4.65 -8.95 27.44
C THR A 1 5.45 -9.18 26.16
N ALA A 2 4.81 -9.12 25.00
CA ALA A 2 5.47 -9.41 23.72
C ALA A 2 6.01 -8.11 23.10
N THR A 3 7.28 -7.81 23.36
CA THR A 3 8.02 -6.76 22.66
C THR A 3 8.38 -7.25 21.26
N TRP A 4 7.66 -6.75 20.27
CA TRP A 4 7.95 -7.01 18.86
C TRP A 4 9.28 -6.35 18.47
N PRO A 5 10.24 -7.07 17.85
CA PRO A 5 11.51 -6.50 17.46
C PRO A 5 11.30 -5.46 16.35
N ARG A 6 11.73 -4.22 16.60
CA ARG A 6 11.68 -3.10 15.65
C ARG A 6 12.56 -3.30 14.41
N LYS A 7 13.44 -4.30 14.42
CA LYS A 7 14.26 -4.70 13.28
C LYS A 7 13.84 -6.10 12.80
N PRO A 8 13.54 -6.26 11.51
CA PRO A 8 13.31 -7.57 10.94
C PRO A 8 14.59 -8.43 11.00
N PRO A 9 14.49 -9.77 11.04
CA PRO A 9 15.64 -10.66 11.07
C PRO A 9 16.56 -10.47 9.86
N GLU A 10 17.87 -10.50 10.11
CA GLU A 10 18.97 -10.17 9.19
C GLU A 10 19.06 -11.07 7.95
N ASN A 11 18.39 -12.23 7.98
CA ASN A 11 18.38 -13.26 6.95
C ASN A 11 17.04 -13.35 6.18
N ALA A 12 16.15 -12.38 6.34
CA ALA A 12 14.91 -12.40 5.59
C ALA A 12 15.15 -12.07 4.12
N ASP A 13 14.57 -12.89 3.26
CA ASP A 13 14.55 -12.69 1.82
C ASP A 13 13.78 -11.39 1.52
N ARG A 14 14.53 -10.28 1.44
CA ARG A 14 13.99 -8.96 1.10
C ARG A 14 13.61 -8.99 -0.35
N LEU A 15 12.32 -8.82 -0.58
CA LEU A 15 11.76 -8.75 -1.89
C LEU A 15 12.10 -7.39 -2.50
N ASP A 16 12.81 -7.40 -3.63
CA ASP A 16 13.03 -6.17 -4.37
C ASP A 16 11.72 -5.67 -5.01
N LYS A 17 11.68 -4.38 -5.33
CA LYS A 17 10.52 -3.71 -5.94
C LYS A 17 10.01 -4.42 -7.21
N GLY A 18 10.91 -4.92 -8.05
CA GLY A 18 10.57 -5.60 -9.29
C GLY A 18 9.91 -6.95 -9.05
N SER A 19 10.45 -7.74 -8.13
CA SER A 19 9.85 -9.02 -7.71
C SER A 19 8.49 -8.82 -7.03
N LEU A 20 8.37 -7.79 -6.19
CA LEU A 20 7.10 -7.40 -5.56
C LEU A 20 6.04 -7.04 -6.62
N TYR A 21 6.41 -6.21 -7.59
CA TYR A 21 5.51 -5.83 -8.68
C TYR A 21 5.05 -7.05 -9.48
N LYS A 22 5.97 -7.96 -9.84
CA LYS A 22 5.63 -9.18 -10.60
C LYS A 22 4.66 -10.07 -9.84
N MET A 23 4.84 -10.24 -8.53
CA MET A 23 3.93 -11.07 -7.73
C MET A 23 2.57 -10.42 -7.53
N LEU A 24 2.52 -9.11 -7.34
CA LEU A 24 1.26 -8.37 -7.32
C LEU A 24 0.54 -8.45 -8.67
N TRP A 25 1.26 -8.27 -9.77
CA TRP A 25 0.70 -8.40 -11.12
C TRP A 25 0.15 -9.81 -11.37
N ALA A 26 0.95 -10.85 -11.11
CA ALA A 26 0.55 -12.24 -11.28
C ALA A 26 -0.68 -12.59 -10.44
N GLY A 27 -0.73 -12.13 -9.17
CA GLY A 27 -1.88 -12.28 -8.30
C GLY A 27 -3.13 -11.58 -8.86
N GLY A 28 -2.97 -10.38 -9.42
CA GLY A 28 -4.07 -9.66 -10.08
C GLY A 28 -4.61 -10.37 -11.31
N GLU A 29 -3.75 -10.98 -12.13
CA GLU A 29 -4.16 -11.73 -13.34
C GLU A 29 -4.98 -12.98 -13.00
N ILE A 30 -4.70 -13.64 -11.88
CA ILE A 30 -5.49 -14.78 -11.38
C ILE A 30 -6.70 -14.35 -10.53
N GLY A 31 -6.98 -13.05 -10.45
CA GLY A 31 -8.14 -12.50 -9.73
C GLY A 31 -7.99 -12.46 -8.20
N MET A 32 -6.79 -12.64 -7.66
CA MET A 32 -6.54 -12.47 -6.22
C MET A 32 -6.56 -11.00 -5.83
N LYS A 33 -7.01 -10.74 -4.60
CA LYS A 33 -6.88 -9.40 -4.01
C LYS A 33 -5.43 -9.13 -3.67
N MET A 34 -4.98 -7.89 -3.86
CA MET A 34 -3.61 -7.49 -3.52
C MET A 34 -3.32 -7.69 -2.03
N SER A 35 -4.33 -7.53 -1.17
CA SER A 35 -4.25 -7.86 0.26
C SER A 35 -3.87 -9.32 0.52
N ASP A 36 -4.43 -10.25 -0.25
CA ASP A 36 -4.24 -11.68 -0.05
C ASP A 36 -2.86 -12.10 -0.52
N VAL A 37 -2.40 -11.53 -1.65
CA VAL A 37 -1.02 -11.67 -2.13
C VAL A 37 -0.03 -11.16 -1.07
N LEU A 38 -0.27 -9.98 -0.50
CA LEU A 38 0.59 -9.41 0.54
C LEU A 38 0.57 -10.21 1.85
N HIS A 39 -0.58 -10.78 2.25
CA HIS A 39 -0.66 -11.72 3.36
C HIS A 39 0.18 -12.96 3.09
N LEU A 40 0.07 -13.55 1.89
CA LEU A 40 0.81 -14.75 1.50
C LEU A 40 2.32 -14.51 1.56
N LEU A 41 2.79 -13.41 0.97
CA LEU A 41 4.21 -13.04 0.98
C LEU A 41 4.74 -12.89 2.41
N ARG A 42 3.99 -12.21 3.30
CA ARG A 42 4.38 -12.08 4.70
C ARG A 42 4.37 -13.43 5.43
N ARG A 43 3.42 -14.32 5.11
CA ARG A 43 3.34 -15.69 5.66
C ARG A 43 4.53 -16.54 5.22
N GLU A 44 5.00 -16.35 4.00
CA GLU A 44 6.21 -17.00 3.46
C GLU A 44 7.51 -16.40 4.00
N GLY A 45 7.44 -15.44 4.92
CA GLY A 45 8.60 -14.78 5.52
C GLY A 45 9.26 -13.75 4.61
N LYS A 46 8.65 -13.41 3.47
CA LYS A 46 9.15 -12.36 2.58
C LYS A 46 8.98 -11.01 3.25
N GLN A 47 9.99 -10.17 3.09
CA GLN A 47 9.98 -8.80 3.60
C GLN A 47 9.96 -7.81 2.46
N PHE A 48 9.10 -6.81 2.58
CA PHE A 48 8.98 -5.71 1.63
C PHE A 48 8.73 -4.42 2.40
N CYS A 49 9.17 -3.29 1.87
CA CYS A 49 9.00 -1.99 2.50
C CYS A 49 7.76 -1.26 1.97
N ASN A 50 7.18 -0.39 2.80
CA ASN A 50 6.03 0.44 2.40
C ASN A 50 6.37 1.34 1.19
N THR A 51 7.62 1.79 1.06
CA THR A 51 8.09 2.57 -0.09
C THR A 51 7.97 1.80 -1.40
N ASP A 52 8.32 0.51 -1.42
CA ASP A 52 8.25 -0.33 -2.61
C ASP A 52 6.79 -0.63 -2.97
N LEU A 53 5.95 -0.89 -1.97
CA LEU A 53 4.50 -1.04 -2.17
C LEU A 53 3.87 0.24 -2.73
N PHE A 54 4.26 1.39 -2.19
CA PHE A 54 3.76 2.67 -2.65
C PHE A 54 4.18 2.93 -4.10
N ALA A 55 5.42 2.60 -4.46
CA ALA A 55 5.88 2.69 -5.84
C ALA A 55 5.10 1.74 -6.77
N CYS A 56 4.81 0.51 -6.32
CA CYS A 56 3.95 -0.41 -7.08
C CYS A 56 2.54 0.14 -7.27
N ALA A 57 1.92 0.70 -6.22
CA ALA A 57 0.61 1.34 -6.29
C ALA A 57 0.59 2.48 -7.32
N LYS A 58 1.62 3.35 -7.30
CA LYS A 58 1.77 4.41 -8.30
C LYS A 58 1.86 3.85 -9.72
N THR A 59 2.64 2.80 -9.94
CA THR A 59 2.74 2.13 -11.25
C THR A 59 1.38 1.55 -11.68
N PHE A 60 0.63 0.90 -10.78
CA PHE A 60 -0.72 0.42 -11.12
C PHE A 60 -1.68 1.56 -11.48
N ARG A 61 -1.57 2.73 -10.84
CA ARG A 61 -2.32 3.94 -11.23
C ARG A 61 -1.97 4.40 -12.64
N GLU A 62 -0.69 4.45 -12.98
CA GLU A 62 -0.22 4.85 -14.33
C GLU A 62 -0.75 3.90 -15.42
N TYR A 63 -0.92 2.61 -15.12
CA TYR A 63 -1.53 1.63 -16.02
C TYR A 63 -3.07 1.56 -15.94
N GLY A 64 -3.73 2.49 -15.26
CA GLY A 64 -5.19 2.53 -15.14
C GLY A 64 -5.81 1.41 -14.27
N ARG A 65 -4.98 0.64 -13.56
CA ARG A 65 -5.42 -0.44 -12.64
C ARG A 65 -5.72 0.13 -11.26
N PHE A 66 -6.61 1.11 -11.20
CA PHE A 66 -6.89 1.86 -9.97
C PHE A 66 -7.32 0.95 -8.81
N GLN A 67 -8.09 -0.10 -9.08
CA GLN A 67 -8.58 -1.02 -8.04
C GLN A 67 -7.43 -1.69 -7.28
N TYR A 68 -6.37 -2.06 -7.99
CA TYR A 68 -5.17 -2.68 -7.40
C TYR A 68 -4.39 -1.66 -6.59
N SER A 69 -4.27 -0.43 -7.10
CA SER A 69 -3.64 0.65 -6.36
C SER A 69 -4.36 0.94 -5.04
N VAL A 70 -5.70 0.98 -5.02
CA VAL A 70 -6.47 1.21 -3.78
C VAL A 70 -6.24 0.10 -2.77
N GLN A 71 -6.28 -1.16 -3.20
CA GLN A 71 -6.08 -2.28 -2.27
C GLN A 71 -4.70 -2.24 -1.61
N ILE A 72 -3.65 -1.89 -2.38
CA ILE A 72 -2.30 -1.72 -1.85
C ILE A 72 -2.23 -0.54 -0.88
N LEU A 73 -2.87 0.58 -1.21
CA LEU A 73 -2.88 1.77 -0.36
C LEU A 73 -3.68 1.55 0.94
N GLU A 74 -4.85 0.90 0.87
CA GLU A 74 -5.64 0.49 2.04
C GLU A 74 -4.84 -0.47 2.92
N TRP A 75 -4.05 -1.36 2.31
CA TRP A 75 -3.16 -2.26 3.05
C TRP A 75 -2.06 -1.53 3.81
N ILE A 76 -1.37 -0.59 3.13
CA ILE A 76 -0.36 0.26 3.77
C ILE A 76 -1.00 1.04 4.92
N GLY A 77 -2.21 1.59 4.71
CA GLY A 77 -2.91 2.39 5.72
C GLY A 77 -3.39 1.59 6.94
N LYS A 78 -3.63 0.28 6.79
CA LYS A 78 -3.91 -0.65 7.90
C LYS A 78 -2.65 -1.08 8.66
N GLY A 79 -1.48 -0.97 8.04
CA GLY A 79 -0.20 -1.20 8.69
C GLY A 79 0.20 0.01 9.53
N THR A 80 0.56 -0.19 10.79
CA THR A 80 0.90 0.85 11.78
C THR A 80 2.22 1.61 11.52
N ILE A 81 2.73 1.69 10.28
CA ILE A 81 4.08 2.19 9.98
C ILE A 81 4.06 3.30 8.93
N ASP A 82 4.65 4.44 9.33
CA ASP A 82 5.08 5.63 8.57
C ASP A 82 4.37 5.89 7.24
N ARG A 83 3.33 6.73 7.31
CA ARG A 83 2.75 7.39 6.14
C ARG A 83 3.79 8.37 5.58
N SER A 84 4.36 8.03 4.42
CA SER A 84 5.18 8.98 3.66
C SER A 84 4.33 10.17 3.20
N LYS A 85 4.91 11.38 3.14
CA LYS A 85 4.21 12.62 2.73
C LYS A 85 3.47 12.53 1.38
N GLY A 86 3.89 11.65 0.47
CA GLY A 86 3.24 11.44 -0.82
C GLY A 86 2.06 10.44 -0.79
N TYR A 87 1.91 9.68 0.29
CA TYR A 87 0.86 8.68 0.44
C TYR A 87 -0.53 9.30 0.45
N ASP A 88 -0.72 10.35 1.26
CA ASP A 88 -2.04 10.96 1.46
C ASP A 88 -2.56 11.61 0.17
N THR A 89 -1.71 12.32 -0.59
CA THR A 89 -2.10 12.93 -1.87
C THR A 89 -2.46 11.90 -2.94
N VAL A 90 -1.72 10.80 -3.04
CA VAL A 90 -2.01 9.74 -4.03
C VAL A 90 -3.23 8.93 -3.61
N CYS A 91 -3.40 8.65 -2.32
CA CYS A 91 -4.63 8.04 -1.80
C CYS A 91 -5.86 8.86 -2.14
N LEU A 92 -5.84 10.16 -1.89
CA LEU A 92 -6.98 11.04 -2.14
C LEU A 92 -7.34 11.08 -3.62
N ASP A 93 -6.36 11.26 -4.50
CA ASP A 93 -6.59 11.27 -5.95
C ASP A 93 -7.17 9.93 -6.45
N ILE A 94 -6.62 8.80 -6.00
CA ILE A 94 -7.09 7.49 -6.44
C ILE A 94 -8.47 7.17 -5.85
N MET A 95 -8.72 7.51 -4.59
CA MET A 95 -10.03 7.33 -3.95
C MET A 95 -11.09 8.23 -4.60
N TYR A 96 -10.72 9.45 -4.98
CA TYR A 96 -11.57 10.37 -5.74
C TYR A 96 -11.96 9.76 -7.10
N ASN A 97 -10.98 9.23 -7.84
CA ASN A 97 -11.19 8.65 -9.16
C ASN A 97 -11.97 7.31 -9.16
N LEU A 98 -11.92 6.53 -8.08
CA LEU A 98 -12.59 5.22 -8.01
C LEU A 98 -13.92 5.19 -7.26
N LYS A 99 -14.02 5.94 -6.16
CA LYS A 99 -15.14 5.85 -5.22
C LYS A 99 -16.01 7.12 -5.22
N GLY A 100 -15.65 8.13 -6.03
CA GLY A 100 -16.30 9.43 -6.07
C GLY A 100 -15.94 10.32 -4.86
N MET A 101 -16.29 11.61 -4.94
CA MET A 101 -15.96 12.65 -3.95
C MET A 101 -16.23 12.24 -2.50
N ALA A 102 -17.39 11.65 -2.22
CA ALA A 102 -17.85 11.38 -0.85
C ALA A 102 -16.92 10.44 -0.05
N GLN A 103 -16.28 9.48 -0.72
CA GLN A 103 -15.39 8.54 -0.04
C GLN A 103 -13.97 9.09 0.10
N ALA A 104 -13.54 9.95 -0.83
CA ALA A 104 -12.31 10.72 -0.71
C ALA A 104 -12.39 11.74 0.43
N GLU A 105 -13.51 12.46 0.58
CA GLU A 105 -13.75 13.37 1.71
C GLU A 105 -13.76 12.63 3.06
N LYS A 106 -14.37 11.44 3.13
CA LYS A 106 -14.37 10.64 4.36
C LYS A 106 -12.96 10.17 4.74
N HIS A 107 -12.11 9.86 3.76
CA HIS A 107 -10.71 9.54 4.01
C HIS A 107 -9.92 10.77 4.45
N PHE A 108 -10.07 11.90 3.75
CA PHE A 108 -9.49 13.19 4.14
C PHE A 108 -9.87 13.57 5.57
N ALA A 109 -11.16 13.44 5.93
CA ALA A 109 -11.66 13.69 7.27
C ALA A 109 -11.02 12.79 8.34
N SER A 110 -10.63 11.56 7.98
CA SER A 110 -9.94 10.62 8.86
C SER A 110 -8.43 10.89 9.03
N LEU A 111 -7.84 11.78 8.23
CA LEU A 111 -6.41 12.11 8.32
C LEU A 111 -6.11 12.97 9.56
N PRO A 112 -4.95 12.77 10.22
CA PRO A 112 -4.49 13.65 11.29
C PRO A 112 -4.25 15.07 10.77
N PRO A 113 -4.38 16.12 11.62
CA PRO A 113 -4.32 17.52 11.19
C PRO A 113 -3.09 17.88 10.35
N ALA A 114 -1.93 17.27 10.68
CA ALA A 114 -0.67 17.49 9.97
C ALA A 114 -0.67 17.06 8.49
N ALA A 115 -1.61 16.20 8.09
CA ALA A 115 -1.80 15.77 6.71
C ALA A 115 -2.97 16.50 5.99
N LYS A 116 -3.73 17.32 6.72
CA LYS A 116 -4.84 18.14 6.17
C LYS A 116 -4.39 19.53 5.73
N THR A 117 -3.26 20.01 6.23
CA THR A 117 -2.65 21.27 5.81
C THR A 117 -1.83 21.05 4.54
N LEU A 118 -2.47 21.24 3.40
CA LEU A 118 -1.76 21.49 2.14
C LEU A 118 -1.35 22.97 2.12
N PRO A 119 -0.05 23.31 1.99
CA PRO A 119 0.37 24.63 1.53
C PRO A 119 0.09 24.83 0.03
#